data_AF-I4W319-F1
#
_entry.id   AF-I4W319-F1
#
_cell.length_a   1.000
_cell.length_b   1.000
_cell.length_c   1.000
_cell.angle_alpha   90.00
_cell.angle_beta   90.00
_cell.angle_gamma   90.00
#
_symmetry.space_group_name_H-M   'P 1'
#
loop_
_entity.id
_entity.type
_entity.pdbx_description
1 polymer ?
#
loop_
_entity_poly.entity_id
_entity_poly.type
_entity_poly.pdbx_seq_one_letter_code
_entity_poly.pdbx_strand_id
1 'polypeptide(L)'
;MRTFFITVAIAAALAGCSKSEPASQSGTDAGFEARLQEQLLDAKPGSVIEIPAGHYSLRRGLSLRTDGVTIKGAGMDKTVLSFKGQVVGPEGLLVNASDFTIENLALEDTKGDALKINQGRNITIRGVRIEWTGGPKTTNGAYGLYPVKTQNVLIENSVVIGASDAGIYVGQSHDIIVRNNRAEYNVAGVEIENSVNADVYGNTATNNTGGILVFNMPNLSQEGHSTRVFKNRIYANNTGNFAAKGAAVASVPAGSGVVVNSNDKVEIFDNDISDNQTANLIIASYFSTNYYNTRGVSPNYNPYPKGIFIYGNRLKGGGDSPDGLKLKTLKTAMYGLTGHFPDVLWDGYVDAKSLVDGVPPAADRICIQDVSGVLNADGPHDYKSPSNDIRPYQCTLPKLSPVVLNPEPKA
;
A
#
# COMPACT_ATOMS: atom_id res chain seq x y z
N MET A 1 -57.62 39.50 -45.44
CA MET A 1 -56.97 38.19 -45.29
C MET A 1 -55.56 38.28 -45.84
N ARG A 2 -54.54 38.41 -44.97
CA ARG A 2 -53.14 38.52 -45.36
C ARG A 2 -52.31 37.54 -44.55
N THR A 3 -51.75 36.58 -45.26
CA THR A 3 -50.79 35.56 -44.84
C THR A 3 -49.48 36.23 -44.42
N PHE A 4 -48.95 35.87 -43.25
CA PHE A 4 -47.61 36.28 -42.81
C PHE A 4 -46.74 35.03 -42.62
N PHE A 5 -45.67 34.93 -43.40
CA PHE A 5 -44.56 34.01 -43.19
C PHE A 5 -43.66 34.58 -42.08
N ILE A 6 -43.31 33.77 -41.09
CA ILE A 6 -42.24 34.06 -40.13
C ILE A 6 -41.18 32.97 -40.26
N THR A 7 -40.01 33.36 -40.77
CA THR A 7 -38.79 32.57 -40.83
C THR A 7 -38.06 32.71 -39.51
N VAL A 8 -37.90 31.63 -38.75
CA VAL A 8 -37.09 31.62 -37.51
C VAL A 8 -35.68 31.16 -37.86
N ALA A 9 -34.69 32.03 -37.62
CA ALA A 9 -33.27 31.74 -37.73
C ALA A 9 -32.76 31.10 -36.43
N ILE A 10 -32.09 29.95 -36.53
CA ILE A 10 -31.44 29.25 -35.43
C ILE A 10 -29.98 29.73 -35.36
N ALA A 11 -29.60 30.36 -34.24
CA ALA A 11 -28.21 30.66 -33.92
C ALA A 11 -27.65 29.56 -33.00
N ALA A 12 -26.66 28.82 -33.47
CA ALA A 12 -25.93 27.83 -32.68
C ALA A 12 -24.82 28.52 -31.87
N ALA A 13 -24.89 28.44 -30.54
CA ALA A 13 -23.82 28.88 -29.64
C ALA A 13 -22.81 27.73 -29.43
N LEU A 14 -21.59 27.92 -29.91
CA LEU A 14 -20.44 27.05 -29.64
C LEU A 14 -19.91 27.36 -28.23
N ALA A 15 -20.13 26.45 -27.28
CA ALA A 15 -19.44 26.49 -25.99
C ALA A 15 -18.03 25.89 -26.15
N GLY A 16 -17.01 26.74 -26.10
CA GLY A 16 -15.61 26.33 -26.10
C GLY A 16 -15.20 25.76 -24.74
N CYS A 17 -14.73 24.52 -24.72
CA CYS A 17 -14.06 23.93 -23.56
C CYS A 17 -12.72 24.64 -23.31
N SER A 18 -12.59 25.41 -22.23
CA SER A 18 -11.29 25.87 -21.76
C SER A 18 -10.52 24.69 -21.17
N LYS A 19 -9.47 24.24 -21.85
CA LYS A 19 -8.41 23.45 -21.20
C LYS A 19 -7.77 24.34 -20.15
N SER A 20 -7.91 23.98 -18.88
CA SER A 20 -7.21 24.64 -17.77
C SER A 20 -5.70 24.47 -17.98
N GLU A 21 -5.01 25.53 -18.38
CA GLU A 21 -3.55 25.57 -18.38
C GLU A 21 -3.04 25.42 -16.94
N PRO A 22 -1.88 24.75 -16.73
CA PRO A 22 -1.25 24.72 -15.42
C PRO A 22 -0.99 26.15 -14.94
N ALA A 23 -1.30 26.45 -13.69
CA ALA A 23 -1.00 27.75 -13.10
C ALA A 23 0.49 28.06 -13.28
N SER A 24 0.82 29.26 -13.78
CA SER A 24 2.20 29.71 -13.91
C SER A 24 2.82 29.89 -12.53
N GLN A 25 3.97 29.24 -12.29
CA GLN A 25 4.74 29.39 -11.05
C GLN A 25 5.08 30.86 -10.81
N SER A 26 4.85 31.36 -9.61
CA SER A 26 5.15 32.76 -9.26
C SER A 26 6.67 32.97 -9.11
N GLY A 27 7.15 34.21 -9.24
CA GLY A 27 8.57 34.52 -8.98
C GLY A 27 9.01 34.19 -7.55
N THR A 28 8.09 34.27 -6.58
CA THR A 28 8.32 33.88 -5.19
C THR A 28 8.49 32.37 -5.02
N ASP A 29 7.72 31.58 -5.77
CA ASP A 29 7.83 30.12 -5.77
C ASP A 29 9.15 29.66 -6.41
N ALA A 30 9.52 30.23 -7.56
CA ALA A 30 10.78 29.91 -8.22
C ALA A 30 11.99 30.25 -7.35
N GLY A 31 11.96 31.40 -6.65
CA GLY A 31 12.99 31.76 -5.68
C GLY A 31 13.03 30.84 -4.47
N PHE A 32 11.88 30.35 -3.98
CA PHE A 32 11.81 29.37 -2.90
C PHE A 32 12.39 28.01 -3.33
N GLU A 33 11.96 27.50 -4.49
CA GLU A 33 12.43 26.22 -5.05
C GLU A 33 13.96 26.20 -5.16
N ALA A 34 14.56 27.26 -5.71
CA ALA A 34 16.01 27.38 -5.85
C ALA A 34 16.74 27.36 -4.48
N ARG A 35 16.24 28.10 -3.49
CA ARG A 35 16.83 28.12 -2.14
C ARG A 35 16.73 26.78 -1.43
N LEU A 36 15.58 26.10 -1.54
CA LEU A 36 15.41 24.77 -0.93
C LEU A 36 16.36 23.75 -1.58
N GLN A 37 16.53 23.80 -2.90
CA GLN A 37 17.49 22.96 -3.61
C GLN A 37 18.93 23.23 -3.16
N GLU A 38 19.32 24.49 -3.02
CA GLU A 38 20.63 24.88 -2.50
C GLU A 38 20.86 24.37 -1.07
N GLN A 39 19.87 24.54 -0.18
CA GLN A 39 19.95 24.02 1.21
C GLN A 39 20.13 22.50 1.26
N LEU A 40 19.46 21.76 0.37
CA LEU A 40 19.61 20.29 0.29
C LEU A 40 20.98 19.88 -0.26
N LEU A 41 21.54 20.64 -1.20
CA LEU A 41 22.87 20.41 -1.77
C LEU A 41 23.99 20.72 -0.78
N ASP A 42 23.84 21.80 -0.01
CA ASP A 42 24.84 22.27 0.96
C ASP A 42 24.71 21.60 2.33
N ALA A 43 23.68 20.77 2.52
CA ALA A 43 23.43 20.05 3.76
C ALA A 43 24.63 19.20 4.18
N LYS A 44 24.99 19.31 5.45
CA LYS A 44 26.01 18.51 6.14
C LYS A 44 25.36 17.62 7.20
N PRO A 45 26.02 16.55 7.67
CA PRO A 45 25.51 15.77 8.80
C PRO A 45 25.18 16.66 10.00
N GLY A 46 23.99 16.48 10.57
CA GLY A 46 23.42 17.32 11.63
C GLY A 46 22.62 18.53 11.13
N SER A 47 22.51 18.77 9.81
CA SER A 47 21.72 19.88 9.29
C SER A 47 20.24 19.68 9.55
N VAL A 48 19.57 20.76 9.94
CA VAL A 48 18.11 20.85 10.04
C VAL A 48 17.65 21.86 9.00
N ILE A 49 16.89 21.40 8.01
CA ILE A 49 16.29 22.23 6.97
C ILE A 49 14.84 22.49 7.40
N GLU A 50 14.61 23.68 7.93
CA GLU A 50 13.27 24.13 8.31
C GLU A 50 12.57 24.78 7.11
N ILE A 51 11.38 24.28 6.80
CA ILE A 51 10.51 24.81 5.76
C ILE A 51 9.33 25.50 6.46
N PRO A 52 9.19 26.83 6.32
CA PRO A 52 8.13 27.56 6.99
C PRO A 52 6.73 27.16 6.49
N ALA A 53 5.70 27.63 7.18
CA ALA A 53 4.33 27.49 6.71
C ALA A 53 4.15 28.21 5.37
N GLY A 54 3.50 27.55 4.43
CA GLY A 54 3.26 28.02 3.07
C GLY A 54 2.83 26.87 2.14
N HIS A 55 2.29 27.25 0.99
CA HIS A 55 2.00 26.35 -0.12
C HIS A 55 2.93 26.73 -1.27
N TYR A 56 3.91 25.89 -1.55
CA TYR A 56 5.00 26.20 -2.47
C TYR A 56 4.85 25.38 -3.74
N SER A 57 4.85 26.04 -4.89
CA SER A 57 4.80 25.36 -6.18
C SER A 57 6.20 25.02 -6.68
N LEU A 58 6.50 23.74 -6.85
CA LEU A 58 7.77 23.21 -7.32
C LEU A 58 7.60 22.59 -8.71
N ARG A 59 8.55 22.85 -9.61
CA ARG A 59 8.55 22.29 -10.97
C ARG A 59 9.58 21.19 -11.15
N ARG A 60 10.49 21.01 -10.18
CA ARG A 60 11.58 20.04 -10.18
C ARG A 60 11.49 19.19 -8.92
N GLY A 61 11.80 17.90 -9.06
CA GLY A 61 12.01 17.02 -7.91
C GLY A 61 13.17 17.50 -7.04
N LEU A 62 13.07 17.21 -5.74
CA LEU A 62 14.10 17.45 -4.75
C LEU A 62 14.97 16.21 -4.56
N SER A 63 16.22 16.40 -4.15
CA SER A 63 17.11 15.27 -3.86
C SER A 63 18.03 15.55 -2.68
N LEU A 64 18.26 14.52 -1.86
CA LEU A 64 19.16 14.56 -0.72
C LEU A 64 20.07 13.32 -0.74
N ARG A 65 21.37 13.52 -0.51
CA ARG A 65 22.38 12.45 -0.46
C ARG A 65 23.24 12.45 0.80
N THR A 66 23.03 13.44 1.68
CA THR A 66 23.84 13.60 2.88
C THR A 66 23.15 12.92 4.07
N ASP A 67 23.91 12.08 4.77
CA ASP A 67 23.47 11.43 6.00
C ASP A 67 23.24 12.42 7.15
N GLY A 68 22.39 12.06 8.10
CA GLY A 68 22.22 12.83 9.35
C GLY A 68 21.43 14.13 9.19
N VAL A 69 20.61 14.25 8.15
CA VAL A 69 19.84 15.46 7.84
C VAL A 69 18.39 15.31 8.31
N THR A 70 17.86 16.39 8.88
CA THR A 70 16.44 16.52 9.22
C THR A 70 15.77 17.55 8.32
N ILE A 71 14.64 17.20 7.71
CA ILE A 71 13.74 18.15 7.02
C ILE A 71 12.48 18.32 7.85
N LYS A 72 12.13 19.56 8.19
CA LYS A 72 11.04 19.87 9.12
C LYS A 72 10.13 20.96 8.58
N GLY A 73 8.83 20.69 8.53
CA GLY A 73 7.81 21.70 8.27
C GLY A 73 7.09 22.19 9.54
N ALA A 74 6.13 23.11 9.35
CA ALA A 74 5.30 23.66 10.42
C ALA A 74 4.06 22.80 10.78
N GLY A 75 3.83 21.71 10.05
CA GLY A 75 2.67 20.82 10.13
C GLY A 75 2.23 20.36 8.75
N MET A 76 1.68 19.15 8.63
CA MET A 76 1.28 18.57 7.33
C MET A 76 0.22 19.39 6.56
N ASP A 77 -0.58 20.21 7.27
CA ASP A 77 -1.57 21.11 6.67
C ASP A 77 -1.07 22.56 6.53
N LYS A 78 0.15 22.84 7.00
CA LYS A 78 0.72 24.19 7.05
C LYS A 78 1.89 24.38 6.10
N THR A 79 2.72 23.36 5.93
CA THR A 79 3.85 23.37 5.00
C THR A 79 3.57 22.37 3.89
N VAL A 80 3.32 22.87 2.68
CA VAL A 80 2.94 22.04 1.53
C VAL A 80 3.88 22.32 0.36
N LEU A 81 4.49 21.26 -0.15
CA LEU A 81 5.29 21.27 -1.38
C LEU A 81 4.45 20.64 -2.49
N SER A 82 3.90 21.49 -3.36
CA SER A 82 3.08 21.04 -4.49
C SER A 82 3.93 20.86 -5.74
N PHE A 83 3.89 19.66 -6.30
CA PHE A 83 4.57 19.28 -7.55
C PHE A 83 3.61 19.30 -8.74
N LYS A 84 2.46 19.98 -8.60
CA LYS A 84 1.51 20.14 -9.69
C LYS A 84 2.17 20.84 -10.87
N GLY A 85 2.28 20.13 -11.99
CA GLY A 85 2.99 20.63 -13.18
C GLY A 85 4.50 20.41 -13.15
N GLN A 86 5.00 19.47 -12.33
CA GLN A 86 6.38 19.00 -12.34
C GLN A 86 6.85 18.63 -13.75
N VAL A 87 7.96 19.22 -14.17
CA VAL A 87 8.56 19.01 -15.49
C VAL A 87 9.91 18.29 -15.43
N VAL A 88 10.57 18.24 -14.26
CA VAL A 88 11.86 17.55 -14.07
C VAL A 88 11.79 16.54 -12.92
N GLY A 89 12.28 15.33 -13.19
CA GLY A 89 12.26 14.20 -12.26
C GLY A 89 10.86 13.56 -12.14
N PRO A 90 10.77 12.26 -11.86
CA PRO A 90 9.51 11.66 -11.47
C PRO A 90 9.22 11.84 -9.97
N GLU A 91 10.24 11.83 -9.10
CA GLU A 91 10.02 11.89 -7.66
C GLU A 91 9.75 13.31 -7.12
N GLY A 92 8.96 13.42 -6.05
CA GLY A 92 8.85 14.65 -5.26
C GLY A 92 10.13 14.92 -4.46
N LEU A 93 10.52 13.96 -3.62
CA LEU A 93 11.79 13.95 -2.90
C LEU A 93 12.46 12.58 -2.99
N LEU A 94 13.67 12.55 -3.57
CA LEU A 94 14.55 11.38 -3.61
C LEU A 94 15.67 11.49 -2.57
N VAL A 95 15.68 10.57 -1.62
CA VAL A 95 16.70 10.47 -0.56
C VAL A 95 17.53 9.21 -0.77
N ASN A 96 18.85 9.34 -0.76
CA ASN A 96 19.79 8.22 -0.65
C ASN A 96 20.76 8.54 0.50
N ALA A 97 20.33 8.29 1.74
CA ALA A 97 21.02 8.71 2.95
C ALA A 97 20.59 7.89 4.17
N SER A 98 21.44 7.85 5.20
CA SER A 98 21.17 7.31 6.53
C SER A 98 20.94 8.42 7.56
N ASP A 99 20.42 8.05 8.73
CA ASP A 99 20.13 8.99 9.84
C ASP A 99 19.24 10.15 9.40
N PHE A 100 18.27 9.85 8.52
CA PHE A 100 17.40 10.82 7.89
C PHE A 100 16.07 10.92 8.64
N THR A 101 15.65 12.15 8.92
CA THR A 101 14.33 12.45 9.46
C THR A 101 13.59 13.42 8.57
N ILE A 102 12.33 13.13 8.28
CA ILE A 102 11.41 14.10 7.69
C ILE A 102 10.15 14.19 8.54
N GLU A 103 9.75 15.43 8.85
CA GLU A 103 8.60 15.65 9.71
C GLU A 103 7.74 16.87 9.37
N ASN A 104 6.44 16.74 9.65
CA ASN A 104 5.48 17.85 9.74
C ASN A 104 5.32 18.67 8.44
N LEU A 105 5.20 18.03 7.29
CA LEU A 105 4.97 18.69 6.00
C LEU A 105 4.19 17.81 5.02
N ALA A 106 3.74 18.38 3.90
CA ALA A 106 3.08 17.64 2.84
C ALA A 106 3.80 17.71 1.49
N LEU A 107 3.69 16.63 0.72
CA LEU A 107 4.00 16.59 -0.71
C LEU A 107 2.71 16.33 -1.47
N GLU A 108 2.42 17.14 -2.48
CA GLU A 108 1.22 17.02 -3.30
C GLU A 108 1.54 16.86 -4.79
N ASP A 109 0.73 16.05 -5.48
CA ASP A 109 0.66 16.00 -6.94
C ASP A 109 2.00 15.72 -7.65
N THR A 110 2.83 14.85 -7.08
CA THR A 110 4.09 14.42 -7.71
C THR A 110 3.79 13.62 -8.98
N LYS A 111 4.66 13.76 -9.99
CA LYS A 111 4.50 13.05 -11.27
C LYS A 111 4.67 11.54 -11.13
N GLY A 112 5.54 11.11 -10.22
CA GLY A 112 5.85 9.73 -9.85
C GLY A 112 5.88 9.61 -8.33
N ASP A 113 6.77 8.77 -7.79
CA ASP A 113 6.87 8.49 -6.36
C ASP A 113 7.00 9.77 -5.52
N ALA A 114 6.28 9.89 -4.41
CA ALA A 114 6.25 11.14 -3.68
C ALA A 114 7.51 11.33 -2.81
N LEU A 115 7.71 10.45 -1.83
CA LEU A 115 8.90 10.40 -0.98
C LEU A 115 9.59 9.05 -1.13
N LYS A 116 10.68 9.03 -1.89
CA LYS A 116 11.47 7.83 -2.11
C LYS A 116 12.76 7.88 -1.31
N ILE A 117 12.94 6.90 -0.43
CA ILE A 117 14.14 6.74 0.38
C ILE A 117 14.77 5.42 -0.04
N ASN A 118 15.79 5.50 -0.86
CA ASN A 118 16.43 4.33 -1.43
C ASN A 118 17.80 4.15 -0.79
N GLN A 119 17.98 3.01 -0.11
CA GLN A 119 19.17 2.68 0.66
C GLN A 119 19.37 3.64 1.84
N GLY A 120 19.69 3.07 3.01
CA GLY A 120 19.96 3.86 4.20
C GLY A 120 19.57 3.14 5.47
N ARG A 121 20.00 3.68 6.60
CA ARG A 121 19.66 3.18 7.94
C ARG A 121 19.10 4.30 8.78
N ASN A 122 18.30 3.98 9.79
CA ASN A 122 17.78 4.92 10.78
C ASN A 122 16.92 6.00 10.12
N ILE A 123 15.81 5.56 9.53
CA ILE A 123 14.90 6.42 8.77
C ILE A 123 13.68 6.73 9.63
N THR A 124 13.36 8.01 9.81
CA THR A 124 12.16 8.46 10.52
C THR A 124 11.30 9.33 9.61
N ILE A 125 10.06 8.92 9.39
CA ILE A 125 9.02 9.69 8.71
C ILE A 125 7.90 9.94 9.72
N ARG A 126 7.63 11.21 10.05
CA ARG A 126 6.69 11.56 11.12
C ARG A 126 5.78 12.72 10.75
N GLY A 127 4.47 12.53 10.80
CA GLY A 127 3.57 13.65 10.53
C GLY A 127 3.67 14.17 9.10
N VAL A 128 3.92 13.29 8.13
CA VAL A 128 4.03 13.65 6.71
C VAL A 128 2.71 13.31 6.01
N ARG A 129 2.21 14.23 5.18
CA ARG A 129 1.07 13.96 4.29
C ARG A 129 1.54 13.82 2.85
N ILE A 130 1.12 12.76 2.18
CA ILE A 130 1.26 12.61 0.73
C ILE A 130 -0.15 12.59 0.12
N GLU A 131 -0.39 13.40 -0.90
CA GLU A 131 -1.69 13.43 -1.56
C GLU A 131 -1.60 13.71 -3.06
N TRP A 132 -2.26 12.86 -3.85
CA TRP A 132 -2.66 13.22 -5.21
C TRP A 132 -4.05 13.84 -5.15
N THR A 133 -4.09 15.18 -5.17
CA THR A 133 -5.29 15.99 -4.88
C THR A 133 -6.39 15.80 -5.92
N GLY A 134 -6.04 15.25 -7.09
CA GLY A 134 -6.97 14.85 -8.13
C GLY A 134 -7.75 13.56 -7.87
N GLY A 135 -7.54 12.89 -6.73
CA GLY A 135 -8.15 11.59 -6.39
C GLY A 135 -7.50 10.39 -7.08
N PRO A 136 -8.02 9.16 -6.86
CA PRO A 136 -7.49 7.92 -7.44
C PRO A 136 -7.41 7.94 -8.96
N LYS A 137 -6.20 7.86 -9.51
CA LYS A 137 -5.96 7.75 -10.96
C LYS A 137 -4.74 6.91 -11.24
N THR A 138 -4.80 6.10 -12.29
CA THR A 138 -3.66 5.30 -12.77
C THR A 138 -2.45 6.14 -13.16
N THR A 139 -2.65 7.43 -13.44
CA THR A 139 -1.58 8.38 -13.77
C THR A 139 -0.91 9.02 -12.56
N ASN A 140 -1.40 8.76 -11.34
CA ASN A 140 -0.74 9.22 -10.12
C ASN A 140 0.58 8.48 -9.92
N GLY A 141 1.44 9.03 -9.08
CA GLY A 141 2.65 8.33 -8.67
C GLY A 141 2.33 6.98 -8.01
N ALA A 142 3.22 6.02 -8.22
CA ALA A 142 3.02 4.66 -7.74
C ALA A 142 3.06 4.64 -6.21
N TYR A 143 4.13 5.16 -5.62
CA TYR A 143 4.36 5.05 -4.18
C TYR A 143 4.31 6.40 -3.46
N GLY A 144 3.62 6.46 -2.32
CA GLY A 144 3.57 7.65 -1.47
C GLY A 144 4.80 7.79 -0.58
N LEU A 145 4.79 7.09 0.57
CA LEU A 145 5.96 6.93 1.41
C LEU A 145 6.68 5.65 0.99
N TYR A 146 7.90 5.77 0.50
CA TYR A 146 8.62 4.67 -0.16
C TYR A 146 10.06 4.48 0.37
N PRO A 147 10.24 3.97 1.60
CA PRO A 147 11.51 3.36 2.00
C PRO A 147 11.76 2.02 1.30
N VAL A 148 12.94 1.87 0.72
CA VAL A 148 13.34 0.63 0.03
C VAL A 148 14.82 0.34 0.23
N LYS A 149 15.14 -0.93 0.49
CA LYS A 149 16.52 -1.34 0.85
C LYS A 149 17.04 -0.59 2.07
N THR A 150 16.15 -0.39 3.05
CA THR A 150 16.41 0.39 4.26
C THR A 150 16.44 -0.49 5.52
N GLN A 151 17.09 0.02 6.56
CA GLN A 151 17.15 -0.61 7.88
C GLN A 151 16.65 0.36 8.95
N ASN A 152 15.99 -0.16 9.99
CA ASN A 152 15.63 0.60 11.18
C ASN A 152 14.72 1.78 10.81
N VAL A 153 13.49 1.46 10.40
CA VAL A 153 12.55 2.40 9.78
C VAL A 153 11.37 2.65 10.70
N LEU A 154 11.09 3.92 11.00
CA LEU A 154 9.87 4.37 11.67
C LEU A 154 9.04 5.22 10.70
N ILE A 155 7.80 4.81 10.46
CA ILE A 155 6.78 5.61 9.77
C ILE A 155 5.62 5.80 10.72
N GLU A 156 5.38 7.04 11.17
CA GLU A 156 4.30 7.30 12.11
C GLU A 156 3.52 8.59 11.88
N ASN A 157 2.27 8.59 12.37
CA ASN A 157 1.39 9.76 12.40
C ASN A 157 1.23 10.43 11.03
N SER A 158 1.37 9.67 9.95
CA SER A 158 1.41 10.17 8.57
C SER A 158 0.12 9.83 7.81
N VAL A 159 -0.13 10.55 6.72
CA VAL A 159 -1.33 10.41 5.89
C VAL A 159 -0.92 10.18 4.44
N VAL A 160 -1.50 9.18 3.77
CA VAL A 160 -1.27 8.98 2.33
C VAL A 160 -2.56 8.73 1.56
N ILE A 161 -2.77 9.52 0.52
CA ILE A 161 -4.01 9.54 -0.26
C ILE A 161 -3.74 9.50 -1.77
N GLY A 162 -4.32 8.53 -2.46
CA GLY A 162 -4.39 8.53 -3.93
C GLY A 162 -3.22 7.89 -4.68
N ALA A 163 -2.34 7.13 -4.03
CA ALA A 163 -1.23 6.44 -4.68
C ALA A 163 -1.75 5.37 -5.66
N SER A 164 -1.17 5.32 -6.87
CA SER A 164 -1.57 4.34 -7.90
C SER A 164 -1.04 2.93 -7.66
N ASP A 165 -0.15 2.76 -6.70
CA ASP A 165 0.33 1.49 -6.19
C ASP A 165 0.08 1.48 -4.66
N ALA A 166 1.13 1.61 -3.84
CA ALA A 166 1.01 1.63 -2.39
C ALA A 166 1.11 3.04 -1.78
N GLY A 167 0.20 3.36 -0.87
CA GLY A 167 0.25 4.60 -0.09
C GLY A 167 1.49 4.63 0.80
N ILE A 168 1.60 3.65 1.70
CA ILE A 168 2.80 3.41 2.50
C ILE A 168 3.42 2.10 2.02
N TYR A 169 4.58 2.18 1.39
CA TYR A 169 5.32 1.02 0.91
C TYR A 169 6.64 0.90 1.67
N VAL A 170 6.95 -0.28 2.19
CA VAL A 170 8.28 -0.60 2.72
C VAL A 170 8.78 -1.88 2.09
N GLY A 171 9.82 -1.77 1.25
CA GLY A 171 10.30 -2.86 0.41
C GLY A 171 11.73 -3.27 0.70
N GLN A 172 12.04 -4.57 0.63
CA GLN A 172 13.40 -5.10 0.74
C GLN A 172 14.16 -4.53 1.95
N SER A 173 13.46 -4.33 3.06
CA SER A 173 13.95 -3.61 4.24
C SER A 173 13.90 -4.48 5.48
N HIS A 174 14.44 -3.97 6.59
CA HIS A 174 14.40 -4.70 7.85
C HIS A 174 14.28 -3.81 9.08
N ASP A 175 13.69 -4.38 10.14
CA ASP A 175 13.41 -3.74 11.42
C ASP A 175 12.55 -2.48 11.21
N ILE A 176 11.26 -2.72 10.98
CA ILE A 176 10.31 -1.72 10.47
C ILE A 176 9.16 -1.55 11.46
N ILE A 177 8.82 -0.30 11.75
CA ILE A 177 7.60 0.06 12.47
C ILE A 177 6.78 1.03 11.61
N VAL A 178 5.55 0.63 11.27
CA VAL A 178 4.54 1.47 10.60
C VAL A 178 3.36 1.63 11.53
N ARG A 179 3.20 2.81 12.15
CA ARG A 179 2.17 3.01 13.17
C ARG A 179 1.38 4.31 13.12
N ASN A 180 0.13 4.27 13.57
CA ASN A 180 -0.73 5.45 13.72
C ASN A 180 -0.89 6.27 12.43
N ASN A 181 -0.78 5.63 11.27
CA ASN A 181 -0.94 6.30 9.98
C ASN A 181 -2.39 6.17 9.46
N ARG A 182 -2.77 7.06 8.52
CA ARG A 182 -3.99 6.95 7.73
C ARG A 182 -3.64 6.73 6.27
N ALA A 183 -4.08 5.61 5.70
CA ALA A 183 -3.93 5.31 4.28
C ALA A 183 -5.30 5.12 3.65
N GLU A 184 -5.65 5.97 2.69
CA GLU A 184 -6.95 5.94 2.03
C GLU A 184 -6.89 6.23 0.53
N TYR A 185 -7.82 5.66 -0.23
CA TYR A 185 -7.92 5.90 -1.67
C TYR A 185 -6.65 5.52 -2.47
N ASN A 186 -5.83 4.60 -1.95
CA ASN A 186 -4.69 4.00 -2.63
C ASN A 186 -5.08 2.64 -3.24
N VAL A 187 -4.25 2.06 -4.11
CA VAL A 187 -4.46 0.64 -4.48
C VAL A 187 -4.14 -0.24 -3.26
N ALA A 188 -2.93 -0.17 -2.74
CA ALA A 188 -2.57 -0.74 -1.44
C ALA A 188 -2.49 0.38 -0.40
N GLY A 189 -3.20 0.24 0.73
CA GLY A 189 -3.08 1.22 1.82
C GLY A 189 -1.68 1.19 2.43
N VAL A 190 -1.29 0.03 2.95
CA VAL A 190 0.07 -0.27 3.42
C VAL A 190 0.56 -1.53 2.73
N GLU A 191 1.80 -1.54 2.27
CA GLU A 191 2.47 -2.72 1.72
C GLU A 191 3.84 -2.94 2.37
N ILE A 192 4.03 -4.14 2.91
CA ILE A 192 5.32 -4.66 3.36
C ILE A 192 5.78 -5.71 2.34
N GLU A 193 6.72 -5.33 1.48
CA GLU A 193 7.20 -6.18 0.39
C GLU A 193 8.61 -6.71 0.70
N ASN A 194 8.79 -8.02 0.62
CA ASN A 194 10.09 -8.69 0.76
C ASN A 194 10.91 -8.16 1.95
N SER A 195 10.27 -7.87 3.08
CA SER A 195 10.92 -7.23 4.22
C SER A 195 10.92 -8.13 5.45
N VAL A 196 11.91 -7.93 6.31
CA VAL A 196 12.17 -8.79 7.48
C VAL A 196 11.88 -8.02 8.77
N ASN A 197 11.13 -8.62 9.70
CA ASN A 197 10.79 -8.02 11.00
C ASN A 197 10.04 -6.68 10.86
N ALA A 198 8.73 -6.75 10.67
CA ALA A 198 7.88 -5.57 10.52
C ALA A 198 6.71 -5.57 11.52
N ASP A 199 6.51 -4.45 12.19
CA ASP A 199 5.35 -4.17 13.04
C ASP A 199 4.45 -3.12 12.38
N VAL A 200 3.25 -3.53 11.96
CA VAL A 200 2.25 -2.67 11.33
C VAL A 200 1.05 -2.54 12.28
N TYR A 201 0.94 -1.43 13.00
CA TYR A 201 -0.09 -1.29 14.04
C TYR A 201 -0.69 0.08 14.28
N GLY A 202 -1.91 0.14 14.80
CA GLY A 202 -2.58 1.41 15.10
C GLY A 202 -2.95 2.22 13.85
N ASN A 203 -2.79 1.66 12.65
CA ASN A 203 -3.09 2.36 11.41
C ASN A 203 -4.59 2.29 11.08
N THR A 204 -5.05 3.26 10.30
CA THR A 204 -6.36 3.23 9.66
C THR A 204 -6.17 3.05 8.15
N ALA A 205 -6.61 1.92 7.62
CA ALA A 205 -6.61 1.61 6.19
C ALA A 205 -8.06 1.49 5.70
N THR A 206 -8.53 2.49 4.95
CA THR A 206 -9.93 2.55 4.48
C THR A 206 -10.04 3.09 3.06
N ASN A 207 -11.08 2.68 2.33
CA ASN A 207 -11.32 3.14 0.96
C ASN A 207 -10.14 2.90 0.01
N ASN A 208 -9.25 1.96 0.29
CA ASN A 208 -8.23 1.51 -0.67
C ASN A 208 -8.83 0.42 -1.58
N THR A 209 -8.06 -0.14 -2.51
CA THR A 209 -8.41 -1.41 -3.17
C THR A 209 -8.12 -2.60 -2.25
N GLY A 210 -6.96 -2.57 -1.59
CA GLY A 210 -6.55 -3.47 -0.52
C GLY A 210 -6.05 -2.68 0.69
N GLY A 211 -6.41 -3.11 1.90
CA GLY A 211 -6.05 -2.41 3.14
C GLY A 211 -4.56 -2.53 3.49
N ILE A 212 -4.13 -3.72 3.92
CA ILE A 212 -2.74 -4.01 4.31
C ILE A 212 -2.24 -5.24 3.56
N LEU A 213 -1.12 -5.13 2.87
CA LEU A 213 -0.52 -6.18 2.04
C LEU A 213 0.83 -6.59 2.63
N VAL A 214 1.06 -7.91 2.73
CA VAL A 214 2.32 -8.51 3.21
C VAL A 214 2.81 -9.49 2.17
N PHE A 215 3.68 -9.03 1.28
CA PHE A 215 3.97 -9.68 0.00
C PHE A 215 5.43 -10.13 -0.08
N ASN A 216 5.65 -11.28 -0.74
CA ASN A 216 6.94 -11.65 -1.29
C ASN A 216 6.81 -11.77 -2.80
N MET A 217 7.55 -10.92 -3.49
CA MET A 217 7.68 -10.87 -4.92
C MET A 217 8.91 -11.66 -5.39
N PRO A 218 8.82 -12.32 -6.56
CA PRO A 218 9.95 -13.03 -7.12
C PRO A 218 11.00 -12.06 -7.68
N ASN A 219 12.23 -12.57 -7.84
CA ASN A 219 13.34 -11.86 -8.50
C ASN A 219 13.80 -10.57 -7.80
N LEU A 220 13.59 -10.46 -6.48
CA LEU A 220 14.13 -9.40 -5.63
C LEU A 220 15.33 -9.90 -4.82
N SER A 221 16.07 -8.96 -4.22
CA SER A 221 17.35 -9.27 -3.56
C SER A 221 17.23 -10.01 -2.23
N GLN A 222 16.04 -10.06 -1.64
CA GLN A 222 15.77 -10.73 -0.37
C GLN A 222 14.34 -11.26 -0.32
N GLU A 223 14.11 -12.25 0.54
CA GLU A 223 12.78 -12.70 0.93
C GLU A 223 12.34 -11.99 2.22
N GLY A 224 11.05 -11.73 2.34
CA GLY A 224 10.45 -11.18 3.55
C GLY A 224 9.90 -12.27 4.45
N HIS A 225 9.93 -12.01 5.76
CA HIS A 225 9.29 -12.83 6.77
C HIS A 225 9.14 -12.07 8.09
N SER A 226 8.40 -12.64 9.04
CA SER A 226 8.24 -12.11 10.41
C SER A 226 7.52 -10.76 10.46
N THR A 227 6.36 -10.67 9.83
CA THR A 227 5.52 -9.46 9.88
C THR A 227 4.37 -9.63 10.87
N ARG A 228 4.14 -8.64 11.74
CA ARG A 228 3.02 -8.59 12.67
C ARG A 228 2.09 -7.44 12.30
N VAL A 229 0.82 -7.76 12.07
CA VAL A 229 -0.25 -6.81 11.72
C VAL A 229 -1.26 -6.79 12.87
N PHE A 230 -1.28 -5.72 13.66
CA PHE A 230 -2.11 -5.69 14.87
C PHE A 230 -2.68 -4.33 15.25
N LYS A 231 -3.80 -4.29 15.97
CA LYS A 231 -4.43 -3.03 16.44
C LYS A 231 -4.73 -2.03 15.34
N ASN A 232 -4.91 -2.49 14.10
CA ASN A 232 -5.31 -1.62 12.99
C ASN A 232 -6.83 -1.57 12.85
N ARG A 233 -7.33 -0.50 12.23
CA ARG A 233 -8.70 -0.37 11.73
C ARG A 233 -8.66 -0.52 10.21
N ILE A 234 -9.20 -1.62 9.69
CA ILE A 234 -9.07 -2.00 8.27
C ILE A 234 -10.47 -2.22 7.71
N TYR A 235 -11.04 -1.21 7.06
CA TYR A 235 -12.45 -1.28 6.69
C TYR A 235 -12.78 -0.65 5.36
N ALA A 236 -13.84 -1.14 4.71
CA ALA A 236 -14.38 -0.58 3.49
C ALA A 236 -13.34 -0.32 2.38
N ASN A 237 -12.34 -1.19 2.24
CA ASN A 237 -11.33 -1.09 1.19
C ASN A 237 -11.89 -1.56 -0.16
N ASN A 238 -12.88 -0.83 -0.68
CA ASN A 238 -13.69 -1.21 -1.84
C ASN A 238 -13.45 -0.33 -3.07
N THR A 239 -12.44 0.53 -3.06
CA THR A 239 -12.10 1.36 -4.23
C THR A 239 -11.62 0.45 -5.36
N GLY A 240 -12.18 0.62 -6.57
CA GLY A 240 -11.78 -0.18 -7.73
C GLY A 240 -10.28 -0.06 -8.01
N ASN A 241 -9.64 -1.17 -8.39
CA ASN A 241 -8.20 -1.19 -8.65
C ASN A 241 -7.82 -0.28 -9.82
N PHE A 242 -6.93 0.68 -9.57
CA PHE A 242 -6.47 1.66 -10.55
C PHE A 242 -4.97 1.59 -10.80
N ALA A 243 -4.30 0.50 -10.41
CA ALA A 243 -2.89 0.30 -10.65
C ALA A 243 -2.57 0.20 -12.15
N ALA A 244 -1.32 0.54 -12.49
CA ALA A 244 -0.83 0.34 -13.84
C ALA A 244 -0.91 -1.14 -14.22
N LYS A 245 -1.37 -1.43 -15.45
CA LYS A 245 -1.46 -2.80 -15.96
C LYS A 245 -0.09 -3.47 -15.90
N GLY A 246 -0.04 -4.67 -15.32
CA GLY A 246 1.18 -5.46 -15.15
C GLY A 246 1.95 -5.17 -13.85
N ALA A 247 1.57 -4.16 -13.07
CA ALA A 247 2.02 -4.04 -11.68
C ALA A 247 1.48 -5.20 -10.84
N ALA A 248 2.20 -5.58 -9.79
CA ALA A 248 1.82 -6.70 -8.93
C ALA A 248 0.47 -6.47 -8.24
N VAL A 249 0.31 -5.28 -7.66
CA VAL A 249 -0.91 -4.86 -6.98
C VAL A 249 -2.11 -4.74 -7.92
N ALA A 250 -1.92 -4.69 -9.24
CA ALA A 250 -3.03 -4.73 -10.21
C ALA A 250 -3.81 -6.06 -10.17
N SER A 251 -3.24 -7.10 -9.54
CA SER A 251 -3.90 -8.38 -9.31
C SER A 251 -4.72 -8.43 -8.01
N VAL A 252 -4.61 -7.42 -7.14
CA VAL A 252 -5.33 -7.37 -5.86
C VAL A 252 -6.80 -7.08 -6.14
N PRO A 253 -7.73 -7.96 -5.75
CA PRO A 253 -9.16 -7.72 -5.90
C PRO A 253 -9.59 -6.50 -5.07
N ALA A 254 -10.42 -5.62 -5.63
CA ALA A 254 -11.04 -4.58 -4.83
C ALA A 254 -11.90 -5.21 -3.72
N GLY A 255 -11.94 -4.61 -2.53
CA GLY A 255 -12.62 -5.19 -1.38
C GLY A 255 -11.76 -6.11 -0.54
N SER A 256 -10.43 -5.95 -0.57
CA SER A 256 -9.49 -6.78 0.20
C SER A 256 -9.11 -6.10 1.52
N GLY A 257 -9.27 -6.78 2.66
CA GLY A 257 -8.85 -6.27 3.97
C GLY A 257 -7.34 -6.39 4.17
N VAL A 258 -6.89 -7.52 4.70
CA VAL A 258 -5.47 -7.88 4.79
C VAL A 258 -5.15 -8.98 3.78
N VAL A 259 -4.07 -8.83 3.02
CA VAL A 259 -3.64 -9.82 2.02
C VAL A 259 -2.22 -10.28 2.32
N VAL A 260 -2.04 -11.57 2.53
CA VAL A 260 -0.72 -12.21 2.59
C VAL A 260 -0.46 -12.90 1.27
N ASN A 261 0.62 -12.53 0.57
CA ASN A 261 1.03 -13.21 -0.66
C ASN A 261 2.43 -13.80 -0.54
N SER A 262 2.53 -15.12 -0.58
CA SER A 262 3.81 -15.87 -0.61
C SER A 262 4.79 -15.52 0.51
N ASN A 263 4.32 -14.91 1.59
CA ASN A 263 5.14 -14.41 2.68
C ASN A 263 5.10 -15.39 3.86
N ASP A 264 6.19 -15.44 4.61
CA ASP A 264 6.38 -16.42 5.68
C ASP A 264 6.34 -15.75 7.05
N LYS A 265 5.84 -16.48 8.06
CA LYS A 265 5.80 -16.03 9.46
C LYS A 265 5.05 -14.69 9.56
N VAL A 266 3.75 -14.72 9.28
CA VAL A 266 2.90 -13.53 9.40
C VAL A 266 1.90 -13.73 10.53
N GLU A 267 1.83 -12.77 11.44
CA GLU A 267 0.93 -12.79 12.59
C GLU A 267 -0.10 -11.65 12.46
N ILE A 268 -1.38 -11.97 12.43
CA ILE A 268 -2.48 -11.00 12.25
C ILE A 268 -3.41 -11.09 13.46
N PHE A 269 -3.37 -10.10 14.35
CA PHE A 269 -4.08 -10.19 15.62
C PHE A 269 -4.57 -8.86 16.17
N ASP A 270 -5.63 -8.87 16.98
CA ASP A 270 -6.14 -7.67 17.67
C ASP A 270 -6.52 -6.52 16.72
N ASN A 271 -6.91 -6.81 15.47
CA ASN A 271 -7.38 -5.79 14.51
C ASN A 271 -8.92 -5.66 14.53
N ASP A 272 -9.41 -4.48 14.18
CA ASP A 272 -10.80 -4.24 13.80
C ASP A 272 -10.89 -4.26 12.27
N ILE A 273 -11.51 -5.30 11.70
CA ILE A 273 -11.57 -5.50 10.25
C ILE A 273 -13.03 -5.65 9.82
N SER A 274 -13.50 -4.79 8.91
CA SER A 274 -14.91 -4.85 8.48
C SER A 274 -15.19 -4.42 7.05
N ASP A 275 -16.30 -4.93 6.51
CA ASP A 275 -16.95 -4.39 5.30
C ASP A 275 -16.05 -4.34 4.04
N ASN A 276 -15.07 -5.24 3.95
CA ASN A 276 -14.24 -5.44 2.76
C ASN A 276 -14.96 -6.45 1.83
N GLN A 277 -15.41 -5.97 0.66
CA GLN A 277 -16.39 -6.67 -0.19
C GLN A 277 -15.90 -8.02 -0.76
N THR A 278 -14.59 -8.19 -0.94
CA THR A 278 -14.00 -9.47 -1.37
C THR A 278 -13.74 -10.39 -0.20
N ALA A 279 -12.95 -9.98 0.77
CA ALA A 279 -12.70 -10.75 1.98
C ALA A 279 -11.98 -9.87 3.00
N ASN A 280 -12.21 -10.15 4.28
CA ASN A 280 -11.50 -9.47 5.37
C ASN A 280 -10.03 -9.91 5.43
N LEU A 281 -9.76 -11.19 5.22
CA LEU A 281 -8.44 -11.79 5.26
C LEU A 281 -8.25 -12.68 4.02
N ILE A 282 -7.21 -12.41 3.25
CA ILE A 282 -6.83 -13.21 2.08
C ILE A 282 -5.43 -13.76 2.32
N ILE A 283 -5.29 -15.07 2.19
CA ILE A 283 -4.00 -15.74 2.13
C ILE A 283 -3.87 -16.29 0.71
N ALA A 284 -2.75 -16.01 0.05
CA ALA A 284 -2.50 -16.39 -1.33
C ALA A 284 -1.05 -16.78 -1.57
N SER A 285 -0.87 -17.62 -2.56
CA SER A 285 0.41 -17.97 -3.19
C SER A 285 0.63 -17.11 -4.43
N TYR A 286 1.85 -17.18 -4.95
CA TYR A 286 2.22 -16.60 -6.24
C TYR A 286 1.33 -17.12 -7.37
N PHE A 287 0.83 -18.36 -7.26
CA PHE A 287 0.09 -19.02 -8.33
C PHE A 287 -1.31 -18.43 -8.59
N SER A 288 -1.87 -17.78 -7.57
CA SER A 288 -3.16 -17.09 -7.67
C SER A 288 -3.04 -15.66 -8.17
N THR A 289 -1.82 -15.21 -8.47
CA THR A 289 -1.54 -13.86 -8.93
C THR A 289 -1.52 -13.77 -10.44
N ASN A 290 -1.79 -12.59 -11.01
CA ASN A 290 -1.82 -12.38 -12.45
C ASN A 290 -0.62 -11.57 -12.97
N TYR A 291 0.48 -11.48 -12.19
CA TYR A 291 1.69 -10.71 -12.55
C TYR A 291 2.87 -11.58 -13.02
N TYR A 292 2.58 -12.77 -13.56
CA TYR A 292 3.59 -13.59 -14.24
C TYR A 292 4.31 -12.77 -15.31
N ASN A 293 5.63 -12.77 -15.26
CA ASN A 293 6.45 -12.08 -16.24
C ASN A 293 7.25 -13.07 -17.11
N THR A 294 7.72 -12.59 -18.26
CA THR A 294 8.46 -13.40 -19.23
C THR A 294 9.83 -13.88 -18.75
N ARG A 295 10.35 -13.35 -17.63
CA ARG A 295 11.63 -13.76 -17.03
C ARG A 295 11.48 -14.97 -16.11
N GLY A 296 10.24 -15.39 -15.84
CA GLY A 296 9.96 -16.47 -14.91
C GLY A 296 10.26 -16.08 -13.46
N VAL A 297 10.45 -17.11 -12.63
CA VAL A 297 10.65 -17.00 -11.19
C VAL A 297 12.06 -17.50 -10.86
N SER A 298 12.78 -16.77 -9.99
CA SER A 298 14.08 -17.20 -9.48
C SER A 298 13.98 -18.61 -8.88
N PRO A 299 14.96 -19.51 -9.09
CA PRO A 299 14.93 -20.88 -8.57
C PRO A 299 14.76 -20.99 -7.06
N ASN A 300 15.19 -19.95 -6.32
CA ASN A 300 15.16 -19.94 -4.87
C ASN A 300 13.91 -19.26 -4.29
N TYR A 301 13.03 -18.71 -5.12
CA TYR A 301 11.82 -18.04 -4.63
C TYR A 301 10.84 -19.06 -4.06
N ASN A 302 10.42 -18.86 -2.82
CA ASN A 302 9.29 -19.59 -2.24
C ASN A 302 7.95 -18.97 -2.69
N PRO A 303 7.13 -19.68 -3.51
CA PRO A 303 5.84 -19.15 -3.98
C PRO A 303 4.68 -19.39 -2.99
N TYR A 304 4.93 -20.06 -1.86
CA TYR A 304 3.90 -20.48 -0.92
C TYR A 304 4.00 -19.69 0.38
N PRO A 305 2.88 -19.18 0.93
CA PRO A 305 2.89 -18.60 2.27
C PRO A 305 3.00 -19.71 3.33
N LYS A 306 3.89 -19.50 4.32
CA LYS A 306 4.11 -20.47 5.40
C LYS A 306 4.06 -19.81 6.78
N GLY A 307 3.50 -20.52 7.76
CA GLY A 307 3.52 -20.06 9.15
C GLY A 307 2.66 -18.81 9.36
N ILE A 308 1.39 -18.86 8.96
CA ILE A 308 0.45 -17.74 9.09
C ILE A 308 -0.40 -17.96 10.34
N PHE A 309 -0.45 -16.97 11.24
CA PHE A 309 -1.23 -17.05 12.46
C PHE A 309 -2.24 -15.92 12.57
N ILE A 310 -3.53 -16.27 12.57
CA ILE A 310 -4.65 -15.33 12.67
C ILE A 310 -5.41 -15.60 13.98
N TYR A 311 -5.56 -14.60 14.85
CA TYR A 311 -6.28 -14.77 16.12
C TYR A 311 -6.73 -13.43 16.74
N GLY A 312 -7.74 -13.44 17.60
CA GLY A 312 -8.14 -12.27 18.40
C GLY A 312 -8.57 -11.02 17.61
N ASN A 313 -8.91 -11.17 16.33
CA ASN A 313 -9.41 -10.06 15.51
C ASN A 313 -10.93 -9.89 15.70
N ARG A 314 -11.40 -8.66 15.54
CA ARG A 314 -12.83 -8.31 15.59
C ARG A 314 -13.29 -8.11 14.15
N LEU A 315 -13.93 -9.14 13.61
CA LEU A 315 -14.33 -9.24 12.21
C LEU A 315 -15.83 -9.00 12.06
N LYS A 316 -16.23 -8.22 11.06
CA LYS A 316 -17.64 -7.93 10.79
C LYS A 316 -17.90 -7.62 9.32
N GLY A 317 -18.91 -8.25 8.73
CA GLY A 317 -19.32 -7.95 7.36
C GLY A 317 -18.22 -8.25 6.32
N GLY A 318 -18.48 -7.89 5.06
CA GLY A 318 -17.60 -8.22 3.93
C GLY A 318 -17.89 -9.58 3.30
N GLY A 319 -17.16 -9.89 2.22
CA GLY A 319 -17.27 -11.16 1.48
C GLY A 319 -18.54 -11.33 0.64
N ASP A 320 -19.40 -10.32 0.57
CA ASP A 320 -20.71 -10.37 -0.07
C ASP A 320 -20.68 -10.01 -1.57
N SER A 321 -19.67 -9.25 -2.00
CA SER A 321 -19.49 -8.78 -3.37
C SER A 321 -18.02 -8.86 -3.84
N PRO A 322 -17.43 -10.07 -3.93
CA PRO A 322 -16.04 -10.20 -4.32
C PRO A 322 -15.78 -9.73 -5.73
N ASP A 323 -14.59 -9.16 -5.94
CA ASP A 323 -14.15 -8.66 -7.22
C ASP A 323 -13.61 -9.78 -8.12
N GLY A 324 -13.80 -9.63 -9.43
CA GLY A 324 -13.45 -10.64 -10.43
C GLY A 324 -14.48 -11.76 -10.63
N LEU A 325 -14.63 -12.21 -11.88
CA LEU A 325 -15.65 -13.18 -12.28
C LEU A 325 -15.51 -14.54 -11.55
N LYS A 326 -14.28 -15.04 -11.38
CA LYS A 326 -14.04 -16.33 -10.72
C LYS A 326 -14.53 -16.33 -9.27
N LEU A 327 -14.19 -15.29 -8.49
CA LEU A 327 -14.62 -15.19 -7.09
C LEU A 327 -16.14 -14.97 -6.98
N LYS A 328 -16.76 -14.19 -7.88
CA LYS A 328 -18.23 -14.06 -7.93
C LYS A 328 -18.93 -15.39 -8.20
N THR A 329 -18.42 -16.17 -9.15
CA THR A 329 -18.94 -17.51 -9.45
C THR A 329 -18.75 -18.45 -8.27
N LEU A 330 -17.56 -18.46 -7.66
CA LEU A 330 -17.26 -19.26 -6.47
C LEU A 330 -18.21 -18.92 -5.31
N LYS A 331 -18.40 -17.62 -5.01
CA LYS A 331 -19.34 -17.16 -3.97
C LYS A 331 -20.75 -17.64 -4.25
N THR A 332 -21.21 -17.49 -5.48
CA THR A 332 -22.56 -17.87 -5.88
C THR A 332 -22.76 -19.39 -5.78
N ALA A 333 -21.76 -20.18 -6.18
CA ALA A 333 -21.82 -21.63 -6.10
C ALA A 333 -21.83 -22.14 -4.64
N MET A 334 -21.05 -21.52 -3.76
CA MET A 334 -20.88 -21.98 -2.38
C MET A 334 -21.90 -21.41 -1.39
N TYR A 335 -22.37 -20.18 -1.60
CA TYR A 335 -23.19 -19.44 -0.62
C TYR A 335 -24.44 -18.80 -1.24
N GLY A 336 -24.67 -18.99 -2.54
CA GLY A 336 -25.81 -18.39 -3.24
C GLY A 336 -25.65 -16.89 -3.50
N LEU A 337 -26.68 -16.31 -4.14
CA LEU A 337 -26.65 -14.91 -4.59
C LEU A 337 -26.55 -13.92 -3.43
N THR A 338 -27.21 -14.20 -2.30
CA THR A 338 -27.28 -13.31 -1.12
C THR A 338 -26.30 -13.69 -0.01
N GLY A 339 -25.53 -14.78 -0.17
CA GLY A 339 -24.53 -15.20 0.80
C GLY A 339 -23.26 -14.38 0.72
N HIS A 340 -22.33 -14.66 1.62
CA HIS A 340 -21.02 -14.05 1.72
C HIS A 340 -19.95 -15.12 1.95
N PHE A 341 -18.71 -14.83 1.54
CA PHE A 341 -17.55 -15.59 1.99
C PHE A 341 -17.39 -15.49 3.51
N PRO A 342 -16.84 -16.52 4.17
CA PRO A 342 -16.39 -16.38 5.54
C PRO A 342 -15.20 -15.40 5.64
N ASP A 343 -14.79 -15.07 6.86
CA ASP A 343 -13.77 -14.04 7.11
C ASP A 343 -12.44 -14.27 6.40
N VAL A 344 -12.03 -15.53 6.21
CA VAL A 344 -10.76 -15.89 5.58
C VAL A 344 -10.98 -16.58 4.24
N LEU A 345 -10.37 -16.04 3.19
CA LEU A 345 -10.20 -16.66 1.88
C LEU A 345 -8.76 -17.18 1.75
N TRP A 346 -8.62 -18.47 1.52
CA TRP A 346 -7.34 -19.14 1.28
C TRP A 346 -7.33 -19.73 -0.13
N ASP A 347 -6.25 -19.51 -0.88
CA ASP A 347 -6.19 -19.95 -2.27
C ASP A 347 -5.95 -21.46 -2.46
N GLY A 348 -5.47 -22.17 -1.43
CA GLY A 348 -5.32 -23.62 -1.44
C GLY A 348 -3.96 -24.15 -1.92
N TYR A 349 -3.02 -23.29 -2.31
CA TYR A 349 -1.72 -23.76 -2.80
C TYR A 349 -0.76 -24.10 -1.66
N VAL A 350 -0.25 -25.33 -1.64
CA VAL A 350 0.74 -25.80 -0.66
C VAL A 350 1.95 -26.41 -1.36
N ASP A 351 3.10 -26.32 -0.70
CA ASP A 351 4.32 -26.98 -1.17
C ASP A 351 4.23 -28.49 -0.97
N ALA A 352 3.80 -29.20 -2.01
CA ALA A 352 3.64 -30.66 -1.97
C ALA A 352 4.93 -31.42 -1.60
N LYS A 353 6.11 -30.83 -1.85
CA LYS A 353 7.40 -31.46 -1.56
C LYS A 353 7.79 -31.37 -0.09
N SER A 354 7.23 -30.40 0.65
CA SER A 354 7.54 -30.19 2.06
C SER A 354 6.54 -30.85 3.01
N LEU A 355 5.50 -31.51 2.48
CA LEU A 355 4.48 -32.16 3.30
C LEU A 355 5.06 -33.36 4.06
N VAL A 356 4.61 -33.51 5.30
CA VAL A 356 4.88 -34.67 6.16
C VAL A 356 3.53 -35.30 6.48
N ASP A 357 3.34 -36.57 6.11
CA ASP A 357 2.06 -37.28 6.23
C ASP A 357 0.87 -36.54 5.59
N GLY A 358 1.12 -35.87 4.45
CA GLY A 358 0.11 -35.16 3.67
C GLY A 358 -0.30 -33.79 4.22
N VAL A 359 0.35 -33.31 5.29
CA VAL A 359 0.10 -31.97 5.86
C VAL A 359 1.37 -31.13 5.94
N PRO A 360 1.27 -29.78 5.92
CA PRO A 360 2.43 -28.93 6.14
C PRO A 360 3.08 -29.19 7.51
N PRO A 361 4.42 -29.08 7.61
CA PRO A 361 5.13 -29.13 8.88
C PRO A 361 4.54 -28.14 9.88
N ALA A 362 4.57 -28.45 11.17
CA ALA A 362 3.87 -27.67 12.20
C ALA A 362 4.19 -26.17 12.15
N ALA A 363 5.44 -25.80 11.86
CA ALA A 363 5.88 -24.39 11.77
C ALA A 363 5.40 -23.67 10.49
N ASP A 364 5.05 -24.41 9.44
CA ASP A 364 4.67 -23.88 8.13
C ASP A 364 3.15 -23.80 7.95
N ARG A 365 2.38 -24.27 8.94
CA ARG A 365 0.90 -24.31 8.87
C ARG A 365 0.30 -22.91 8.80
N ILE A 366 -0.93 -22.87 8.31
CA ILE A 366 -1.83 -21.74 8.48
C ILE A 366 -2.72 -22.07 9.68
N CYS A 367 -2.61 -21.29 10.76
CA CYS A 367 -3.37 -21.46 11.99
C CYS A 367 -4.33 -20.29 12.17
N ILE A 368 -5.61 -20.59 12.37
CA ILE A 368 -6.69 -19.59 12.34
C ILE A 368 -7.61 -19.82 13.55
N GLN A 369 -7.88 -18.73 14.27
CA GLN A 369 -8.72 -18.69 15.47
C GLN A 369 -9.61 -17.45 15.43
N ASP A 370 -10.73 -17.50 16.15
CA ASP A 370 -11.65 -16.36 16.33
C ASP A 370 -12.19 -15.75 15.02
N VAL A 371 -12.50 -16.59 14.04
CA VAL A 371 -13.10 -16.21 12.75
C VAL A 371 -14.42 -16.95 12.52
N SER A 372 -15.28 -16.42 11.64
CA SER A 372 -16.52 -17.08 11.22
C SER A 372 -16.29 -18.35 10.38
N GLY A 373 -15.16 -18.45 9.69
CA GLY A 373 -14.82 -19.60 8.86
C GLY A 373 -13.60 -19.35 7.96
N VAL A 374 -13.26 -20.38 7.19
CA VAL A 374 -12.22 -20.32 6.15
C VAL A 374 -12.81 -20.94 4.88
N LEU A 375 -12.71 -20.22 3.77
CA LEU A 375 -12.93 -20.78 2.44
C LEU A 375 -11.59 -21.11 1.81
N ASN A 376 -11.29 -22.39 1.66
CA ASN A 376 -10.25 -22.83 0.75
C ASN A 376 -10.84 -22.87 -0.66
N ALA A 377 -10.32 -22.01 -1.53
CA ALA A 377 -10.82 -21.85 -2.90
C ALA A 377 -10.46 -23.03 -3.80
N ASP A 378 -9.50 -23.90 -3.44
CA ASP A 378 -9.02 -24.99 -4.28
C ASP A 378 -8.38 -24.50 -5.60
N GLY A 379 -7.52 -23.47 -5.49
CA GLY A 379 -6.77 -22.87 -6.60
C GLY A 379 -5.99 -23.86 -7.46
N PRO A 380 -5.24 -24.84 -6.88
CA PRO A 380 -4.51 -25.84 -7.67
C PRO A 380 -5.38 -26.62 -8.66
N HIS A 381 -6.68 -26.76 -8.41
CA HIS A 381 -7.62 -27.46 -9.28
C HIS A 381 -8.66 -26.53 -9.91
N ASP A 382 -8.38 -25.23 -10.02
CA ASP A 382 -9.23 -24.21 -10.65
C ASP A 382 -10.62 -24.12 -9.99
N TYR A 383 -10.65 -24.17 -8.66
CA TYR A 383 -11.84 -24.01 -7.82
C TYR A 383 -12.92 -25.07 -8.03
N LYS A 384 -12.53 -26.29 -8.43
CA LYS A 384 -13.46 -27.41 -8.69
C LYS A 384 -13.99 -28.05 -7.41
N SER A 385 -13.20 -28.07 -6.35
CA SER A 385 -13.54 -28.68 -5.06
C SER A 385 -13.25 -27.75 -3.87
N PRO A 386 -13.85 -26.55 -3.82
CA PRO A 386 -13.66 -25.62 -2.71
C PRO A 386 -14.18 -26.23 -1.40
N SER A 387 -13.61 -25.79 -0.27
CA SER A 387 -13.93 -26.35 1.04
C SER A 387 -14.11 -25.27 2.11
N ASN A 388 -15.10 -25.50 2.98
CA ASN A 388 -15.35 -24.72 4.21
C ASN A 388 -14.81 -25.42 5.47
N ASP A 389 -14.04 -26.50 5.33
CA ASP A 389 -13.55 -27.24 6.48
C ASP A 389 -12.47 -26.44 7.22
N ILE A 390 -12.84 -25.94 8.40
CA ILE A 390 -11.92 -25.17 9.25
C ILE A 390 -10.95 -26.06 10.05
N ARG A 391 -11.26 -27.34 10.25
CA ARG A 391 -10.50 -28.24 11.14
C ARG A 391 -8.99 -28.30 10.84
N PRO A 392 -8.54 -28.31 9.57
CA PRO A 392 -7.10 -28.31 9.25
C PRO A 392 -6.36 -27.05 9.74
N TYR A 393 -7.07 -25.95 9.96
CA TYR A 393 -6.51 -24.66 10.38
C TYR A 393 -6.61 -24.42 11.89
N GLN A 394 -7.25 -25.33 12.65
CA GLN A 394 -7.36 -25.25 14.11
C GLN A 394 -6.06 -25.69 14.77
N CYS A 395 -5.08 -24.79 14.77
CA CYS A 395 -3.78 -24.98 15.39
C CYS A 395 -3.26 -23.68 16.01
N THR A 396 -2.04 -23.73 16.54
CA THR A 396 -1.32 -22.58 17.10
C THR A 396 0.09 -22.53 16.53
N LEU A 397 0.63 -21.33 16.37
CA LEU A 397 2.03 -21.11 16.05
C LEU A 397 2.73 -20.33 17.18
N PRO A 398 4.07 -20.42 17.29
CA PRO A 398 4.83 -19.50 18.12
C PRO A 398 4.57 -18.05 17.73
N LYS A 399 4.33 -17.19 18.72
CA LYS A 399 4.15 -15.75 18.50
C LYS A 399 5.46 -15.09 18.10
N LEU A 400 5.39 -14.07 17.25
CA LEU A 400 6.56 -13.35 16.80
C LEU A 400 6.99 -12.28 17.81
N SER A 401 8.30 -12.12 17.96
CA SER A 401 8.88 -11.09 18.83
C SER A 401 8.55 -9.68 18.32
N PRO A 402 8.37 -8.69 19.22
CA PRO A 402 8.29 -7.30 18.81
C PRO A 402 9.52 -6.80 18.08
N VAL A 403 9.29 -5.92 17.10
CA VAL A 403 10.36 -5.19 16.46
C VAL A 403 10.91 -4.16 17.45
N VAL A 404 12.23 -4.13 17.58
CA VAL A 404 12.94 -3.13 18.37
C VAL A 404 13.81 -2.34 17.41
N LEU A 405 13.55 -1.03 17.33
CA LEU A 405 14.37 -0.12 16.56
C LEU A 405 15.64 0.21 17.33
N ASN A 406 16.81 0.02 16.72
CA ASN A 406 18.11 0.27 17.34
C ASN A 406 19.07 0.94 16.35
N PRO A 407 19.51 2.19 16.62
CA PRO A 407 19.12 3.02 17.76
C PRO A 407 17.63 3.34 17.75
N GLU A 408 17.08 3.61 18.93
CA GLU A 408 15.71 4.14 19.03
C GLU A 408 15.60 5.45 18.23
N PRO A 409 14.48 5.67 17.52
CA PRO A 409 14.24 6.92 16.81
C PRO A 409 14.31 8.11 17.76
N LYS A 410 14.89 9.21 17.29
CA LYS A 410 14.91 10.45 18.05
C LYS A 410 13.46 10.95 18.26
N ALA A 411 13.17 11.36 19.49
CA ALA A 411 11.86 11.85 19.92
C ALA A 411 11.38 13.05 19.09
#